data_AF-A0A392MIG0-F1
#
_entry.id   AF-A0A392MIG0-F1
#
_cell.length_a   1.000
_cell.length_b   1.000
_cell.length_c   1.000
_cell.angle_alpha   90.00
_cell.angle_beta   90.00
_cell.angle_gamma   90.00
#
_symmetry.space_group_name_H-M   'P 1'
#
loop_
_entity.id
_entity.type
_entity.pdbx_description
1 polymer ?
#
loop_
_entity_poly.entity_id
_entity_poly.type
_entity_poly.pdbx_seq_one_letter_code
_entity_poly.pdbx_strand_id
1 'polypeptide(L)'
;DFFRNPVVKGFYINHVKTVLNRYNSFTGIHYKDDSTIMAWELMNEPRCTSDPSGRTIQAWITEMASLVKSIDRNHLLEAGLEGFYGQSTPQRTQLNPALNIGTDFIANNRIPDIDFATVHCYPDQW
;
A
#
# COMPACT_ATOMS: atom_id res chain seq x y z
N ASP A 1 11.33 13.07 -3.02
CA ASP A 1 10.47 12.26 -3.91
C ASP A 1 9.16 11.94 -3.20
N PHE A 2 8.28 11.16 -3.82
CA PHE A 2 6.94 10.83 -3.31
C PHE A 2 6.96 10.15 -1.93
N PHE A 3 7.85 9.18 -1.71
CA PHE A 3 7.87 8.37 -0.49
C PHE A 3 8.55 9.05 0.70
N ARG A 4 9.48 9.98 0.44
CA ARG A 4 10.33 10.57 1.48
C ARG A 4 10.00 12.03 1.78
N ASN A 5 9.52 12.79 0.80
CA ASN A 5 9.30 14.23 1.01
C ASN A 5 8.05 14.45 1.89
N PRO A 6 8.19 15.10 3.06
CA PRO A 6 7.07 15.29 4.00
C PRO A 6 5.93 16.13 3.40
N VAL A 7 6.23 17.08 2.51
CA VAL A 7 5.20 17.89 1.83
C VAL A 7 4.38 17.01 0.88
N VAL A 8 5.04 16.16 0.10
CA VAL A 8 4.36 15.28 -0.86
C VAL A 8 3.55 14.21 -0.13
N LYS A 9 4.10 13.61 0.94
CA LYS A 9 3.33 12.75 1.84
C LYS A 9 2.12 13.49 2.42
N GLY A 10 2.28 14.75 2.84
CA GLY A 10 1.17 15.58 3.31
C GLY A 10 0.03 15.71 2.29
N PHE A 11 0.33 15.85 1.00
CA PHE A 11 -0.70 15.87 -0.04
C PHE A 11 -1.45 14.53 -0.18
N TYR A 12 -0.73 13.40 -0.13
CA TYR A 12 -1.35 12.08 -0.12
C TYR A 12 -2.25 11.90 1.10
N ILE A 13 -1.76 12.25 2.30
CA ILE A 13 -2.50 12.16 3.56
C ILE A 13 -3.80 12.99 3.50
N ASN A 14 -3.73 14.20 2.95
CA ASN A 14 -4.91 15.05 2.77
C ASN A 14 -5.91 14.42 1.80
N HIS A 15 -5.43 13.86 0.68
CA HIS A 15 -6.29 13.16 -0.27
C HIS A 15 -7.02 11.97 0.39
N VAL A 16 -6.29 11.11 1.11
CA VAL A 16 -6.87 9.97 1.86
C VAL A 16 -7.92 10.44 2.84
N LYS A 17 -7.62 11.46 3.66
CA LYS A 17 -8.59 12.05 4.61
C LYS A 17 -9.85 12.54 3.91
N THR A 18 -9.72 13.19 2.77
CA THR A 18 -10.87 13.66 1.98
C THR A 18 -11.69 12.50 1.44
N VAL A 19 -11.07 11.45 0.89
CA VAL A 19 -11.79 10.30 0.33
C VAL A 19 -12.51 9.51 1.41
N LEU A 20 -11.84 9.15 2.51
CA LEU A 20 -12.44 8.36 3.59
C LEU A 20 -13.62 9.10 4.26
N ASN A 21 -13.52 10.41 4.41
CA ASN A 21 -14.60 11.23 4.98
C ASN A 21 -15.58 11.76 3.94
N ARG A 22 -15.48 11.35 2.67
CA ARG A 22 -16.43 11.79 1.64
C ARG A 22 -17.83 11.31 2.00
N TYR A 23 -18.76 12.26 2.05
CA TYR A 23 -20.18 11.97 2.21
C TYR A 23 -20.79 11.59 0.85
N ASN A 24 -21.36 10.41 0.74
CA ASN A 24 -22.07 9.98 -0.45
C ASN A 24 -23.45 10.65 -0.48
N SER A 25 -23.69 11.56 -1.42
CA SER A 25 -24.96 12.29 -1.52
C SER A 25 -26.15 11.43 -1.94
N PHE A 26 -25.91 10.21 -2.46
CA PHE A 26 -26.98 9.30 -2.88
C PHE A 26 -27.41 8.35 -1.76
N THR A 27 -26.45 7.81 -1.01
CA THR A 27 -26.73 6.86 0.09
C THR A 27 -26.86 7.55 1.44
N GLY A 28 -26.31 8.76 1.58
CA GLY A 28 -26.31 9.52 2.82
C GLY A 28 -25.32 9.02 3.88
N ILE A 29 -24.30 8.25 3.46
CA ILE A 29 -23.30 7.60 4.34
C ILE A 29 -21.90 8.12 3.98
N HIS A 30 -21.01 8.25 4.95
CA HIS A 30 -19.60 8.53 4.68
C HIS A 30 -18.90 7.27 4.16
N TYR A 31 -17.93 7.41 3.25
CA TYR A 31 -17.26 6.24 2.66
C TYR A 31 -16.64 5.31 3.72
N LYS A 32 -16.05 5.84 4.79
CA LYS A 32 -15.54 5.03 5.91
C LYS A 32 -16.58 4.20 6.67
N ASP A 33 -17.87 4.49 6.47
CA ASP A 33 -19.00 3.82 7.12
C ASP A 33 -19.85 3.01 6.10
N ASP A 34 -19.48 2.98 4.82
CA ASP A 34 -20.26 2.34 3.75
C ASP A 34 -19.80 0.91 3.47
N SER A 35 -20.55 -0.08 3.97
CA SER A 35 -20.26 -1.51 3.80
C SER A 35 -20.25 -2.04 2.36
N THR A 36 -20.61 -1.20 1.37
CA THR A 36 -20.45 -1.54 -0.05
C THR A 36 -18.97 -1.57 -0.44
N ILE A 37 -18.16 -0.75 0.22
CA ILE A 37 -16.70 -0.74 0.03
C ILE A 37 -16.14 -1.94 0.79
N MET A 38 -15.36 -2.78 0.10
CA MET A 38 -14.73 -3.94 0.75
C MET A 38 -13.41 -3.55 1.44
N ALA A 39 -12.57 -2.81 0.71
CA ALA A 39 -11.21 -2.53 1.11
C ALA A 39 -10.70 -1.21 0.52
N TRP A 40 -9.67 -0.67 1.16
CA TRP A 40 -8.83 0.38 0.61
C TRP A 40 -7.49 -0.20 0.16
N GLU A 41 -6.95 0.39 -0.90
CA GLU A 41 -5.62 0.12 -1.43
C GLU A 41 -4.75 1.36 -1.29
N LEU A 42 -3.58 1.22 -0.68
CA LEU A 42 -2.71 2.39 -0.44
C LEU A 42 -2.19 2.99 -1.74
N MET A 43 -1.72 2.15 -2.67
CA MET A 43 -1.18 2.56 -3.96
C MET A 43 -1.09 1.35 -4.88
N ASN A 44 -1.57 1.50 -6.12
CA ASN A 44 -1.32 0.51 -7.16
C ASN A 44 0.17 0.41 -7.52
N GLU A 45 0.73 -0.79 -7.39
CA GLU A 45 2.07 -1.18 -7.84
C GLU A 45 3.18 -0.25 -7.33
N PRO A 46 3.35 -0.07 -6.01
CA PRO A 46 4.32 0.87 -5.47
C PRO A 46 5.74 0.36 -5.73
N ARG A 47 6.55 1.14 -6.46
CA ARG A 47 7.96 0.82 -6.74
C ARG A 47 8.90 1.92 -6.26
N CYS A 48 10.03 1.55 -5.66
CA CYS A 48 11.10 2.47 -5.26
C CYS A 48 12.49 1.96 -5.69
N THR A 49 12.77 2.00 -6.99
CA THR A 49 14.06 1.56 -7.57
C THR A 49 15.28 2.32 -7.02
N SER A 50 15.07 3.54 -6.51
CA SER A 50 16.12 4.33 -5.82
C SER A 50 16.58 3.75 -4.48
N ASP A 51 15.80 2.85 -3.86
CA ASP A 51 16.16 2.15 -2.63
C ASP A 51 15.86 0.65 -2.73
N PRO A 52 16.78 -0.13 -3.32
CA PRO A 52 16.61 -1.57 -3.48
C PRO A 52 16.62 -2.36 -2.15
N SER A 53 16.86 -1.70 -1.01
CA SER A 53 16.75 -2.37 0.30
C SER A 53 15.31 -2.60 0.72
N GLY A 54 14.34 -1.91 0.10
CA GLY A 54 12.92 -2.00 0.44
C GLY A 54 12.51 -1.20 1.68
N ARG A 55 13.47 -0.59 2.40
CA ARG A 55 13.20 0.15 3.65
C ARG A 55 12.34 1.38 3.42
N THR A 56 12.53 2.10 2.30
CA THR A 56 11.71 3.27 1.97
C THR A 56 10.23 2.90 1.82
N ILE A 57 9.93 1.84 1.06
CA ILE A 57 8.55 1.37 0.85
C ILE A 57 7.98 0.82 2.17
N GLN A 58 8.74 0.02 2.92
CA GLN A 58 8.32 -0.50 4.21
C GLN A 58 7.89 0.61 5.17
N ALA A 59 8.71 1.66 5.31
CA ALA A 59 8.41 2.79 6.18
C ALA A 59 7.17 3.56 5.72
N TRP A 60 7.03 3.78 4.40
CA TRP A 60 5.90 4.48 3.84
C TRP A 60 4.58 3.70 4.01
N ILE A 61 4.55 2.40 3.71
CA ILE A 61 3.36 1.56 3.92
C ILE A 61 2.98 1.54 5.40
N THR A 62 3.96 1.40 6.30
CA THR A 62 3.69 1.40 7.75
C THR A 62 3.03 2.71 8.21
N GLU A 63 3.54 3.86 7.73
CA GLU A 63 2.98 5.17 8.06
C GLU A 63 1.57 5.37 7.49
N MET A 64 1.36 5.04 6.21
CA MET A 64 0.08 5.27 5.55
C MET A 64 -0.99 4.28 5.98
N ALA A 65 -0.62 3.02 6.25
CA ALA A 65 -1.56 2.03 6.77
C ALA A 65 -2.10 2.44 8.14
N SER A 66 -1.20 2.84 9.04
CA SER A 66 -1.58 3.33 10.37
C SER A 66 -2.47 4.57 10.30
N LEU A 67 -2.18 5.50 9.37
CA LEU A 67 -3.04 6.65 9.13
C LEU A 67 -4.45 6.24 8.68
N VAL A 68 -4.57 5.38 7.67
CA VAL A 68 -5.89 4.92 7.17
C VAL A 68 -6.68 4.26 8.29
N LYS A 69 -6.08 3.30 9.01
CA LYS A 69 -6.70 2.61 10.15
C LYS A 69 -7.04 3.52 11.33
N SER A 70 -6.36 4.66 11.47
CA SER A 70 -6.73 5.67 12.48
C SER A 70 -8.04 6.41 12.15
N ILE A 71 -8.41 6.48 10.86
CA ILE A 71 -9.60 7.19 10.37
C ILE A 71 -10.76 6.21 10.14
N ASP A 72 -10.46 5.05 9.57
CA ASP A 72 -11.41 4.03 9.17
C ASP A 72 -10.96 2.67 9.75
N ARG A 73 -11.73 2.18 10.74
CA ARG A 73 -11.50 0.88 11.38
C ARG A 73 -12.46 -0.21 10.87
N ASN A 74 -13.32 0.12 9.91
CA ASN A 74 -14.36 -0.77 9.43
C ASN A 74 -13.87 -1.58 8.22
N HIS A 75 -13.17 -0.93 7.30
CA HIS A 75 -12.76 -1.53 6.03
C HIS A 75 -11.42 -2.27 6.12
N LEU A 76 -11.28 -3.28 5.26
CA LEU A 76 -10.00 -3.94 5.04
C LEU A 76 -9.02 -2.97 4.37
N LEU A 77 -7.73 -3.21 4.55
CA LEU A 77 -6.66 -2.41 3.99
C LEU A 77 -5.57 -3.32 3.44
N GLU A 78 -5.11 -2.99 2.24
CA GLU A 78 -3.98 -3.64 1.60
C GLU A 78 -3.02 -2.60 0.97
N ALA A 79 -1.88 -3.05 0.48
CA ALA A 79 -0.77 -2.17 0.07
C ALA A 79 -0.70 -1.87 -1.45
N GLY A 80 -1.31 -2.69 -2.29
CA GLY A 80 -1.34 -2.68 -3.75
C GLY A 80 -0.09 -3.29 -4.39
N LEU A 81 0.48 -4.32 -3.76
CA LEU A 81 1.78 -4.87 -4.14
C LEU A 81 1.69 -5.81 -5.35
N GLU A 82 2.74 -5.80 -6.14
CA GLU A 82 2.90 -6.71 -7.28
C GLU A 82 3.37 -8.11 -6.85
N GLY A 83 3.91 -8.25 -5.64
CA GLY A 83 4.29 -9.55 -5.08
C GLY A 83 5.79 -9.87 -5.05
N PHE A 84 6.67 -8.94 -5.42
CA PHE A 84 8.10 -9.23 -5.48
C PHE A 84 8.76 -9.40 -4.10
N TYR A 85 9.56 -10.45 -3.97
CA TYR A 85 10.34 -10.75 -2.76
C TYR A 85 11.52 -9.79 -2.60
N GLY A 86 11.82 -9.44 -1.35
CA GLY A 86 12.90 -8.53 -0.97
C GLY A 86 13.91 -9.14 -0.01
N GLN A 87 14.65 -8.29 0.71
CA GLN A 87 15.78 -8.67 1.56
C GLN A 87 15.39 -9.51 2.79
N SER A 88 14.12 -9.51 3.21
CA SER A 88 13.63 -10.35 4.31
C SER A 88 13.60 -11.84 3.93
N THR A 89 13.55 -12.15 2.64
CA THR A 89 13.50 -13.51 2.11
C THR A 89 14.43 -13.65 0.88
N PRO A 90 15.75 -13.46 1.06
CA PRO A 90 16.69 -13.38 -0.05
C PRO A 90 16.77 -14.67 -0.87
N GLN A 91 16.44 -15.83 -0.29
CA GLN A 91 16.39 -17.11 -1.01
C GLN A 91 15.22 -17.19 -2.01
N ARG A 92 14.21 -16.32 -1.88
CA ARG A 92 13.03 -16.29 -2.75
C ARG A 92 13.13 -15.23 -3.86
N THR A 93 14.11 -14.33 -3.82
CA THR A 93 14.27 -13.30 -4.86
C THR A 93 14.55 -13.88 -6.25
N GLN A 94 15.10 -15.09 -6.32
CA GLN A 94 15.26 -15.86 -7.56
C GLN A 94 13.92 -16.24 -8.24
N LEU A 95 12.80 -16.13 -7.53
CA LEU A 95 11.44 -16.35 -8.05
C LEU A 95 10.83 -15.08 -8.64
N ASN A 96 11.43 -13.91 -8.39
CA ASN A 96 11.00 -12.69 -9.06
C ASN A 96 11.43 -12.80 -10.54
N PRO A 97 10.71 -12.13 -11.47
CA PRO A 97 11.36 -11.71 -12.71
C PRO A 97 12.61 -10.89 -12.35
N ALA A 98 13.61 -10.81 -13.24
CA ALA A 98 14.93 -10.23 -12.97
C ALA A 98 14.93 -8.70 -12.71
N LEU A 99 14.12 -8.27 -11.75
CA LEU A 99 13.74 -6.93 -11.37
C LEU A 99 14.05 -6.74 -9.87
N ASN A 100 14.57 -5.58 -9.53
CA ASN A 100 14.67 -5.13 -8.16
C ASN A 100 13.99 -3.76 -8.05
N ILE A 101 12.77 -3.77 -7.54
CA ILE A 101 11.90 -2.59 -7.52
C ILE A 101 11.77 -1.95 -6.14
N GLY A 102 12.53 -2.42 -5.15
CA GLY A 102 12.52 -1.84 -3.80
C GLY A 102 11.26 -2.17 -2.98
N THR A 103 10.62 -3.32 -3.21
CA THR A 103 9.55 -3.88 -2.38
C THR A 103 10.02 -5.15 -1.68
N ASP A 104 9.29 -5.56 -0.64
CA ASP A 104 9.53 -6.82 0.06
C ASP A 104 8.18 -7.44 0.44
N PHE A 105 7.69 -8.35 -0.41
CA PHE A 105 6.35 -8.94 -0.26
C PHE A 105 6.07 -9.50 1.14
N ILE A 106 7.03 -10.17 1.77
CA ILE A 106 6.81 -10.77 3.09
C ILE A 106 6.82 -9.72 4.19
N ALA A 107 7.76 -8.77 4.16
CA ALA A 107 7.85 -7.74 5.19
C ALA A 107 6.69 -6.72 5.09
N ASN A 108 6.34 -6.31 3.87
CA ASN A 108 5.29 -5.32 3.63
C ASN A 108 3.92 -5.86 4.09
N ASN A 109 3.59 -7.12 3.78
CA ASN A 109 2.32 -7.73 4.20
C ASN A 109 2.30 -8.22 5.67
N ARG A 110 3.40 -8.06 6.42
CA ARG A 110 3.44 -8.32 7.87
C ARG A 110 3.23 -7.08 8.73
N ILE A 111 2.97 -5.93 8.10
CA ILE A 111 2.57 -4.72 8.81
C ILE A 111 1.21 -4.99 9.48
N PRO A 112 1.04 -4.76 10.80
CA PRO A 112 -0.18 -5.11 11.53
C PRO A 112 -1.46 -4.50 10.97
N ASP A 113 -1.36 -3.33 10.32
CA ASP A 113 -2.47 -2.59 9.75
C ASP A 113 -2.85 -3.05 8.32
N ILE A 114 -2.13 -4.04 7.75
CA ILE A 114 -2.45 -4.67 6.46
C ILE A 114 -3.22 -5.97 6.72
N ASP A 115 -4.44 -6.07 6.19
CA ASP A 115 -5.33 -7.19 6.49
C ASP A 115 -5.22 -8.35 5.50
N PHE A 116 -4.87 -8.06 4.24
CA PHE A 116 -4.68 -9.07 3.21
C PHE A 116 -3.62 -8.66 2.20
N ALA A 117 -3.08 -9.65 1.50
CA ALA A 117 -2.00 -9.46 0.55
C ALA A 117 -2.51 -9.44 -0.89
N THR A 118 -1.83 -8.65 -1.72
CA THR A 118 -2.05 -8.56 -3.17
C THR A 118 -0.79 -8.98 -3.92
N VAL A 119 -1.00 -9.57 -5.11
CA VAL A 119 0.04 -9.93 -6.08
C VAL A 119 -0.49 -9.67 -7.47
N HIS A 120 0.39 -9.27 -8.38
CA HIS A 120 0.04 -9.01 -9.78
C HIS A 120 0.80 -10.00 -10.67
N CYS A 121 0.26 -10.31 -11.85
CA CYS A 121 0.89 -11.28 -12.76
C CYS A 121 0.75 -10.83 -14.22
N TYR A 122 1.88 -10.46 -14.82
CA TYR A 122 1.96 -10.04 -16.23
C TYR A 122 3.09 -10.79 -16.95
N PRO A 123 2.89 -12.06 -17.32
CA PRO A 123 3.94 -12.90 -17.90
C PRO A 123 4.47 -12.39 -19.24
N ASP A 124 3.70 -11.56 -19.96
CA ASP A 124 4.15 -10.97 -21.21
C ASP A 124 5.03 -9.71 -21.01
N GLN A 125 5.04 -9.14 -19.80
CA GLN A 125 5.80 -7.92 -19.48
C GLN A 125 7.10 -8.17 -18.72
N TRP A 126 7.18 -9.26 -17.94
CA TRP A 126 8.28 -9.57 -17.03
C TRP A 126 8.97 -10.89 -17.34
#